data_AF-A0A7W2EXB5-F1
#
_entry.id   AF-A0A7W2EXB5-F1
#
_cell.length_a   1.000
_cell.length_b   1.000
_cell.length_c   1.000
_cell.angle_alpha   90.00
_cell.angle_beta   90.00
_cell.angle_gamma   90.00
#
_symmetry.space_group_name_H-M   'P 1'
#
loop_
_entity.id
_entity.type
_entity.pdbx_description
1 polymer ?
#
loop_
_entity_poly.entity_id
_entity_poly.type
_entity_poly.pdbx_seq_one_letter_code
_entity_poly.pdbx_strand_id
1 'polypeptide(L)'
;MKRVYYFIIIGCFYCLQSSMAQAAVFGVGKFSRACRFDQIPFGTKYIAAKFFVKMGANPEFGDLASKSGDEQAMYWVNEALTTDYFQVRYFLFAKANVYATGPYGNADPNLYNLRFSYASKWSVEEVKKAIQSDPLFAPSYANRGPAPWYSARAGESGILQRWYLTNFPNTPAPLNTILVVGRHFYYDPVNKSTVDLGETRAKDCNLTNLGFGIFDR
;
A
#
# COMPACT_ATOMS: atom_id res chain seq x y z
N MET A 1 -21.99 67.92 -37.79
CA MET A 1 -21.94 67.20 -36.49
C MET A 1 -22.67 65.87 -36.66
N LYS A 2 -21.94 64.75 -36.80
CA LYS A 2 -22.50 63.40 -36.91
C LYS A 2 -22.47 62.75 -35.52
N ARG A 3 -23.63 62.34 -35.00
CA ARG A 3 -23.76 61.59 -33.74
C ARG A 3 -23.58 60.10 -34.03
N VAL A 4 -22.60 59.48 -33.38
CA VAL A 4 -22.35 58.03 -33.42
C VAL A 4 -23.07 57.40 -32.23
N TYR A 5 -23.97 56.44 -32.50
CA TYR A 5 -24.66 55.67 -31.47
C TYR A 5 -23.88 54.37 -31.22
N TYR A 6 -23.38 54.18 -29.99
CA TYR A 6 -22.81 52.91 -29.55
C TYR A 6 -23.94 52.01 -29.01
N PHE A 7 -24.22 50.93 -29.74
CA PHE A 7 -25.02 49.81 -29.23
C PHE A 7 -24.15 48.95 -28.30
N ILE A 8 -24.43 48.98 -27.00
CA ILE A 8 -23.86 48.05 -26.03
C ILE A 8 -24.69 46.77 -26.09
N ILE A 9 -24.14 45.73 -26.72
CA ILE A 9 -24.68 44.38 -26.64
C ILE A 9 -24.28 43.82 -25.27
N ILE A 10 -25.22 43.82 -24.33
CA ILE A 10 -25.10 43.07 -23.06
C ILE A 10 -25.27 41.60 -23.42
N GLY A 11 -24.16 40.96 -23.78
CA GLY A 11 -24.07 39.53 -23.97
C GLY A 11 -24.29 38.84 -22.63
N CYS A 12 -25.45 38.18 -22.51
CA CYS A 12 -25.85 37.35 -21.40
C CYS A 12 -24.93 36.11 -21.32
N PHE A 13 -23.76 36.29 -20.68
CA PHE A 13 -22.78 35.24 -20.41
C PHE A 13 -23.16 34.48 -19.13
N TYR A 14 -24.41 34.00 -19.05
CA TYR A 14 -24.73 32.89 -18.15
C TYR A 14 -24.26 31.59 -18.83
N CYS A 15 -22.94 31.43 -18.88
CA CYS A 15 -22.35 30.12 -19.03
C CYS A 15 -22.85 29.29 -17.86
N LEU A 16 -23.67 28.29 -18.19
CA LEU A 16 -23.88 27.07 -17.44
C LEU A 16 -22.57 26.66 -16.75
N GLN A 17 -22.39 27.11 -15.51
CA GLN A 17 -21.53 26.43 -14.56
C GLN A 17 -22.28 25.16 -14.19
N SER A 18 -22.27 24.21 -15.12
CA SER A 18 -22.45 22.81 -14.82
C SER A 18 -21.48 22.55 -13.68
N SER A 19 -22.04 22.46 -12.48
CA SER A 19 -21.37 21.91 -11.32
C SER A 19 -20.98 20.48 -11.68
N MET A 20 -19.83 20.37 -12.36
CA MET A 20 -18.98 19.21 -12.23
C MET A 20 -18.54 19.22 -10.76
N ALA A 21 -19.45 18.77 -9.89
CA ALA A 21 -19.04 17.93 -8.79
C ALA A 21 -18.26 16.81 -9.46
N GLN A 22 -16.95 17.04 -9.64
CA GLN A 22 -15.99 15.96 -9.59
C GLN A 22 -16.33 15.28 -8.28
N ALA A 23 -17.16 14.24 -8.35
CA ALA A 23 -17.12 13.16 -7.40
C ALA A 23 -15.63 12.90 -7.29
N ALA A 24 -15.01 13.33 -6.18
CA ALA A 24 -13.62 13.07 -5.94
C ALA A 24 -13.49 11.59 -6.24
N VAL A 25 -12.70 11.25 -7.25
CA VAL A 25 -12.46 9.86 -7.62
C VAL A 25 -11.62 9.36 -6.46
N PHE A 26 -12.29 9.02 -5.37
CA PHE A 26 -11.71 8.48 -4.17
C PHE A 26 -11.18 7.10 -4.63
N GLY A 27 -9.92 7.07 -5.01
CA GLY A 27 -9.31 5.93 -5.68
C GLY A 27 -8.93 4.88 -4.67
N VAL A 28 -9.38 3.65 -4.88
CA VAL A 28 -8.79 2.49 -4.21
C VAL A 28 -7.35 2.39 -4.71
N GLY A 29 -6.40 2.66 -3.82
CA GLY A 29 -4.98 2.54 -4.10
C GLY A 29 -4.49 1.11 -4.00
N LYS A 30 -3.44 0.79 -4.77
CA LYS A 30 -2.72 -0.48 -4.69
C LYS A 30 -1.23 -0.28 -4.89
N PHE A 31 -0.40 -0.96 -4.11
CA PHE A 31 1.05 -0.99 -4.33
C PHE A 31 1.69 -2.20 -3.61
N SER A 32 2.88 -2.56 -4.09
CA SER A 32 3.78 -3.51 -3.42
C SER A 32 5.03 -2.80 -2.95
N ARG A 33 5.78 -3.42 -2.05
CA ARG A 33 7.12 -2.97 -1.63
C ARG A 33 8.00 -4.15 -1.26
N ALA A 34 9.27 -4.03 -1.60
CA ALA A 34 10.37 -4.85 -1.13
C ALA A 34 11.41 -3.90 -0.54
N CYS A 35 11.11 -3.35 0.63
CA CYS A 35 11.82 -2.22 1.19
C CYS A 35 12.85 -2.67 2.21
N ARG A 36 14.15 -2.52 1.93
CA ARG A 36 15.17 -2.62 2.99
C ARG A 36 15.14 -1.34 3.83
N PHE A 37 15.12 -1.47 5.16
CA PHE A 37 14.83 -0.34 6.04
C PHE A 37 15.89 0.77 5.96
N ASP A 38 17.15 0.40 5.72
CA ASP A 38 18.24 1.36 5.51
C ASP A 38 18.05 2.26 4.27
N GLN A 39 17.27 1.82 3.26
CA GLN A 39 16.96 2.57 2.03
C GLN A 39 15.88 3.64 2.20
N ILE A 40 15.20 3.67 3.34
CA ILE A 40 14.24 4.73 3.65
C ILE A 40 15.02 6.04 3.86
N PRO A 41 14.63 7.18 3.25
CA PRO A 41 15.32 8.46 3.46
C PRO A 41 15.41 8.81 4.94
N PHE A 42 16.59 9.28 5.38
CA PHE A 42 16.89 9.52 6.80
C PHE A 42 15.82 10.34 7.53
N GLY A 43 15.34 11.42 6.90
CA GLY A 43 14.29 12.29 7.47
C GLY A 43 12.94 11.60 7.70
N THR A 44 12.69 10.48 7.03
CA THR A 44 11.41 9.76 7.11
C THR A 44 11.49 8.44 7.90
N LYS A 45 12.70 7.94 8.23
CA LYS A 45 12.89 6.63 8.91
C LYS A 45 12.11 6.50 10.21
N TYR A 46 12.18 7.51 11.08
CA TYR A 46 11.48 7.49 12.38
C TYR A 46 9.96 7.46 12.20
N ILE A 47 9.44 8.19 11.22
CA ILE A 47 8.00 8.23 10.93
C ILE A 47 7.57 6.88 10.32
N ALA A 48 8.36 6.34 9.39
CA ALA A 48 8.11 5.03 8.79
C ALA A 48 8.13 3.90 9.83
N ALA A 49 9.10 3.87 10.75
CA ALA A 49 9.15 2.90 11.84
C ALA A 49 7.89 2.95 12.72
N LYS A 50 7.52 4.15 13.18
CA LYS A 50 6.28 4.34 13.97
C LYS A 50 5.04 3.94 13.20
N PHE A 51 4.99 4.26 11.91
CA PHE A 51 3.90 3.84 11.02
C PHE A 51 3.82 2.31 10.95
N PHE A 52 4.92 1.60 10.72
CA PHE A 52 4.94 0.15 10.69
C PHE A 52 4.48 -0.47 12.02
N VAL A 53 4.97 0.03 13.17
CA VAL A 53 4.49 -0.43 14.48
C VAL A 53 2.98 -0.22 14.63
N LYS A 54 2.44 0.93 14.21
CA LYS A 54 0.98 1.17 14.23
C LYS A 54 0.20 0.26 13.28
N MET A 55 0.84 -0.20 12.20
CA MET A 55 0.26 -1.17 11.26
C MET A 55 0.37 -2.62 11.73
N GLY A 56 1.02 -2.89 12.87
CA GLY A 56 1.14 -4.22 13.48
C GLY A 56 2.56 -4.80 13.55
N ALA A 57 3.60 -4.02 13.21
CA ALA A 57 4.97 -4.47 13.41
C ALA A 57 5.29 -4.64 14.90
N ASN A 58 6.30 -5.46 15.22
CA ASN A 58 6.78 -5.62 16.59
C ASN A 58 7.15 -4.22 17.17
N PRO A 59 6.62 -3.83 18.35
CA PRO A 59 6.95 -2.56 19.00
C PRO A 59 8.44 -2.27 19.15
N GLU A 60 9.27 -3.31 19.28
CA GLU A 60 10.74 -3.19 19.33
C GLU A 60 11.30 -2.46 18.11
N PHE A 61 10.65 -2.57 16.95
CA PHE A 61 11.09 -1.86 15.74
C PHE A 61 10.81 -0.34 15.76
N GLY A 62 10.17 0.18 16.81
CA GLY A 62 9.99 1.61 16.99
C GLY A 62 11.31 2.38 17.12
N ASP A 63 12.37 1.71 17.56
CA ASP A 63 13.72 2.28 17.68
C ASP A 63 14.64 1.97 16.48
N LEU A 64 14.17 1.22 15.47
CA LEU A 64 15.01 0.73 14.38
C LEU A 64 15.71 1.85 13.61
N ALA A 65 15.06 3.02 13.50
CA ALA A 65 15.64 4.21 12.89
C ALA A 65 16.90 4.76 13.60
N SER A 66 17.09 4.42 14.88
CA SER A 66 18.24 4.81 15.70
C SER A 66 19.39 3.80 15.69
N LYS A 67 19.18 2.60 15.12
CA LYS A 67 20.20 1.54 15.03
C LYS A 67 21.25 1.87 13.97
N SER A 68 22.35 1.10 13.94
CA SER A 68 23.37 1.23 12.90
C SER A 68 22.81 0.92 11.51
N GLY A 69 23.45 1.45 10.46
CA GLY A 69 23.05 1.16 9.06
C GLY A 69 23.07 -0.33 8.74
N ASP A 70 24.04 -1.07 9.28
CA ASP A 70 24.16 -2.52 9.09
C ASP A 70 23.01 -3.26 9.75
N GLU A 71 22.62 -2.88 10.97
CA GLU A 71 21.48 -3.48 11.66
C GLU A 71 20.17 -3.17 10.92
N GLN A 72 19.99 -1.92 10.47
CA GLN A 72 18.85 -1.52 9.65
C GLN A 72 18.76 -2.32 8.34
N ALA A 73 19.89 -2.58 7.68
CA ALA A 73 19.94 -3.32 6.41
C ALA A 73 19.50 -4.78 6.55
N MET A 74 19.44 -5.33 7.77
CA MET A 74 18.93 -6.68 8.00
C MET A 74 17.41 -6.78 7.88
N TYR A 75 16.68 -5.66 7.96
CA TYR A 75 15.22 -5.66 8.03
C TYR A 75 14.58 -5.19 6.72
N TRP A 76 13.61 -5.97 6.27
CA TRP A 76 12.86 -5.72 5.05
C TRP A 76 11.37 -5.64 5.31
N VAL A 77 10.68 -4.75 4.61
CA VAL A 77 9.22 -4.69 4.53
C VAL A 77 8.78 -5.23 3.19
N ASN A 78 8.25 -6.45 3.20
CA ASN A 78 7.84 -7.17 1.99
C ASN A 78 6.33 -7.37 1.96
N GLU A 79 5.63 -6.46 1.29
CA GLU A 79 4.17 -6.39 1.41
C GLU A 79 3.49 -5.93 0.13
N ALA A 80 2.25 -6.37 -0.02
CA ALA A 80 1.26 -5.77 -0.91
C ALA A 80 0.16 -5.11 -0.08
N LEU A 81 -0.21 -3.89 -0.43
CA LEU A 81 -1.23 -3.11 0.24
C LEU A 81 -2.30 -2.67 -0.77
N THR A 82 -3.55 -2.89 -0.38
CA THR A 82 -4.72 -2.29 -1.03
C THR A 82 -5.33 -1.31 -0.04
N THR A 83 -5.61 -0.08 -0.46
CA THR A 83 -6.00 1.04 0.42
C THR A 83 -7.25 1.73 -0.10
N ASP A 84 -8.17 2.11 0.78
CA ASP A 84 -9.27 3.04 0.47
C ASP A 84 -9.06 4.30 1.30
N TYR A 85 -8.79 5.41 0.63
CA TYR A 85 -8.43 6.65 1.29
C TYR A 85 -9.69 7.41 1.71
N PHE A 86 -9.72 7.84 2.97
CA PHE A 86 -10.70 8.78 3.54
C PHE A 86 -12.16 8.31 3.65
N GLN A 87 -12.53 7.16 3.08
CA GLN A 87 -13.85 6.55 3.24
C GLN A 87 -13.72 5.02 3.31
N VAL A 88 -14.58 4.35 4.07
CA VAL A 88 -14.64 2.88 4.12
C VAL A 88 -15.81 2.44 3.25
N ARG A 89 -15.56 2.27 1.95
CA ARG A 89 -16.64 1.93 0.98
C ARG A 89 -16.59 0.49 0.52
N TYR A 90 -15.39 -0.07 0.45
CA TYR A 90 -15.17 -1.39 -0.10
C TYR A 90 -14.65 -2.35 0.97
N PHE A 91 -14.68 -3.65 0.69
CA PHE A 91 -13.86 -4.61 1.44
C PHE A 91 -12.60 -4.89 0.66
N LEU A 92 -11.44 -4.61 1.24
CA LEU A 92 -10.17 -4.71 0.54
C LEU A 92 -9.51 -6.06 0.76
N PHE A 93 -8.79 -6.51 -0.25
CA PHE A 93 -8.01 -7.74 -0.21
C PHE A 93 -6.68 -7.53 -0.90
N ALA A 94 -5.68 -8.26 -0.43
CA ALA A 94 -4.38 -8.32 -1.06
C ALA A 94 -3.85 -9.75 -1.02
N LYS A 95 -3.07 -10.10 -2.03
CA LYS A 95 -2.17 -11.26 -2.03
C LYS A 95 -0.77 -10.75 -2.34
N ALA A 96 0.24 -11.32 -1.70
CA ALA A 96 1.63 -10.97 -1.95
C ALA A 96 2.46 -12.23 -2.11
N ASN A 97 3.19 -12.32 -3.20
CA ASN A 97 4.22 -13.33 -3.41
C ASN A 97 5.58 -12.65 -3.28
N VAL A 98 6.40 -13.16 -2.37
CA VAL A 98 7.77 -12.68 -2.14
C VAL A 98 8.73 -13.64 -2.81
N TYR A 99 9.47 -13.12 -3.78
CA TYR A 99 10.50 -13.84 -4.51
C TYR A 99 11.88 -13.36 -4.09
N ALA A 100 12.86 -14.27 -4.13
CA ALA A 100 14.26 -13.94 -3.90
C ALA A 100 15.18 -14.56 -4.96
N THR A 101 16.26 -13.85 -5.31
CA THR A 101 17.38 -14.34 -6.13
C THR A 101 18.64 -14.54 -5.27
N GLY A 102 19.62 -15.29 -5.77
CA GLY A 102 20.92 -15.49 -5.11
C GLY A 102 21.00 -16.76 -4.26
N PRO A 103 21.98 -16.89 -3.35
CA PRO A 103 22.30 -18.13 -2.62
C PRO A 103 21.25 -18.56 -1.59
N TYR A 104 20.03 -18.04 -1.70
CA TYR A 104 18.90 -18.32 -0.83
C TYR A 104 18.29 -19.68 -1.18
N GLY A 105 18.93 -20.75 -0.73
CA GLY A 105 18.48 -22.14 -0.86
C GLY A 105 18.50 -22.66 -2.29
N ASN A 106 19.54 -23.44 -2.65
CA ASN A 106 19.68 -24.29 -3.85
C ASN A 106 19.22 -23.77 -5.22
N ALA A 107 18.95 -22.48 -5.36
CA ALA A 107 18.32 -21.94 -6.56
C ALA A 107 19.29 -21.12 -7.40
N ASP A 108 19.01 -21.06 -8.71
CA ASP A 108 19.81 -20.32 -9.68
C ASP A 108 19.96 -18.85 -9.23
N PRO A 109 21.20 -18.32 -9.11
CA PRO A 109 21.43 -16.94 -8.68
C PRO A 109 20.77 -15.89 -9.59
N ASN A 110 20.40 -16.26 -10.82
CA ASN A 110 19.77 -15.39 -11.80
C ASN A 110 18.23 -15.48 -11.84
N LEU A 111 17.61 -16.42 -11.10
CA LEU A 111 16.17 -16.63 -11.13
C LEU A 111 15.51 -16.24 -9.81
N TYR A 112 14.36 -15.56 -9.92
CA TYR A 112 13.52 -15.25 -8.77
C TYR A 112 12.73 -16.49 -8.36
N ASN A 113 12.99 -16.99 -7.15
CA ASN A 113 12.31 -18.15 -6.60
C ASN A 113 11.29 -17.70 -5.57
N LEU A 114 10.08 -18.26 -5.64
CA LEU A 114 9.04 -17.97 -4.65
C LEU A 114 9.51 -18.46 -3.27
N ARG A 115 9.46 -17.56 -2.28
CA ARG A 115 9.83 -17.87 -0.89
C ARG A 115 8.61 -17.93 0.00
N PHE A 116 7.73 -16.95 -0.15
CA PHE A 116 6.56 -16.79 0.69
C PHE A 116 5.37 -16.33 -0.15
N SER A 117 4.18 -16.82 0.23
CA SER A 117 2.91 -16.36 -0.28
C SER A 117 2.04 -15.93 0.90
N TYR A 118 1.59 -14.69 0.86
CA TYR A 118 0.73 -14.09 1.86
C TYR A 118 -0.62 -13.72 1.24
N ALA A 119 -1.65 -13.73 2.06
CA ALA A 119 -2.96 -13.18 1.76
C ALA A 119 -3.45 -12.37 2.96
N SER A 120 -4.29 -11.38 2.69
CA SER A 120 -5.06 -10.74 3.76
C SER A 120 -5.90 -11.79 4.49
N LYS A 121 -6.14 -11.59 5.79
CA LYS A 121 -6.89 -12.53 6.65
C LYS A 121 -8.30 -12.85 6.18
N TRP A 122 -8.85 -12.01 5.32
CA TRP A 122 -10.17 -12.18 4.73
C TRP A 122 -10.05 -12.47 3.24
N SER A 123 -10.99 -13.25 2.74
CA SER A 123 -11.30 -13.49 1.33
C SER A 123 -12.68 -12.95 0.98
N VAL A 124 -12.94 -12.81 -0.32
CA VAL A 124 -14.25 -12.40 -0.83
C VAL A 124 -15.33 -13.38 -0.39
N GLU A 125 -15.03 -14.69 -0.45
CA GLU A 125 -15.94 -15.75 -0.08
C GLU A 125 -16.32 -15.68 1.41
N GLU A 126 -15.37 -15.41 2.29
CA GLU A 126 -15.62 -15.23 3.73
C GLU A 126 -16.49 -13.99 3.99
N VAL A 127 -16.23 -12.89 3.30
CA VAL A 127 -17.07 -11.68 3.42
C VAL A 127 -18.48 -11.94 2.91
N LYS A 128 -18.64 -12.62 1.77
CA LYS A 128 -19.95 -13.00 1.25
C LYS A 128 -20.73 -13.86 2.24
N LYS A 129 -20.09 -14.89 2.80
CA LYS A 129 -20.71 -15.77 3.80
C LYS A 129 -21.12 -15.00 5.05
N ALA A 130 -20.26 -14.10 5.53
CA ALA A 130 -20.55 -13.31 6.72
C ALA A 130 -21.71 -12.32 6.50
N ILE A 131 -21.80 -11.68 5.33
CA ILE A 131 -22.95 -10.84 4.95
C ILE A 131 -24.25 -11.67 4.80
N GLN A 132 -24.15 -12.89 4.29
CA GLN A 132 -25.30 -13.80 4.19
C GLN A 132 -25.80 -14.23 5.57
N SER A 133 -24.89 -14.54 6.50
CA SER A 133 -25.25 -14.95 7.86
C SER A 133 -25.78 -13.78 8.70
N ASP A 134 -25.25 -12.58 8.47
CA ASP A 134 -25.67 -11.37 9.14
C ASP A 134 -25.67 -10.22 8.13
N PRO A 135 -26.85 -9.79 7.63
CA PRO A 135 -26.95 -8.68 6.69
C PRO A 135 -26.44 -7.34 7.24
N LEU A 136 -26.29 -7.21 8.57
CA LEU A 136 -25.70 -6.06 9.24
C LEU A 136 -24.19 -6.23 9.49
N PHE A 137 -23.59 -7.36 9.06
CA PHE A 137 -22.18 -7.62 9.20
C PHE A 137 -21.37 -6.52 8.52
N ALA A 138 -20.61 -5.79 9.33
CA ALA A 138 -19.68 -4.79 8.86
C ALA A 138 -18.24 -5.30 9.12
N PRO A 139 -17.57 -5.91 8.12
CA PRO A 139 -16.15 -6.26 8.19
C PRO A 139 -15.24 -5.08 8.60
N SER A 140 -15.76 -3.85 8.49
CA SER A 140 -15.16 -2.63 8.98
C SER A 140 -14.79 -2.68 10.46
N TYR A 141 -15.42 -3.48 11.32
CA TYR A 141 -15.03 -3.59 12.73
C TYR A 141 -13.79 -4.46 12.97
N ALA A 142 -13.51 -5.44 12.11
CA ALA A 142 -12.41 -6.40 12.31
C ALA A 142 -11.06 -5.92 11.72
N ASN A 143 -11.09 -5.04 10.72
CA ASN A 143 -9.89 -4.54 10.02
C ASN A 143 -9.57 -3.06 10.31
N ARG A 144 -10.26 -2.43 11.27
CA ARG A 144 -9.93 -1.08 11.76
C ARG A 144 -8.84 -1.19 12.82
N GLY A 145 -7.59 -1.00 12.43
CA GLY A 145 -6.61 -0.44 13.37
C GLY A 145 -7.09 0.94 13.86
N PRO A 146 -6.53 1.51 14.93
CA PRO A 146 -6.94 2.80 15.51
C PRO A 146 -6.71 4.02 14.61
N ALA A 147 -6.34 3.83 13.34
CA ALA A 147 -5.97 4.88 12.40
C ALA A 147 -7.07 5.12 11.36
N PRO A 148 -7.23 6.35 10.83
CA PRO A 148 -8.22 6.68 9.79
C PRO A 148 -7.93 6.07 8.41
N TRP A 149 -6.95 5.16 8.31
CA TRP A 149 -6.48 4.56 7.06
C TRP A 149 -7.00 3.13 6.98
N TYR A 150 -7.89 2.88 6.02
CA TYR A 150 -8.40 1.54 5.76
C TYR A 150 -7.54 0.87 4.69
N SER A 151 -6.88 -0.23 5.06
CA SER A 151 -6.04 -0.99 4.13
C SER A 151 -6.12 -2.49 4.39
N ALA A 152 -6.07 -3.28 3.33
CA ALA A 152 -5.78 -4.71 3.39
C ALA A 152 -4.31 -4.93 3.08
N ARG A 153 -3.63 -5.59 4.02
CA ARG A 153 -2.23 -5.98 3.90
C ARG A 153 -2.12 -7.46 3.57
N ALA A 154 -1.18 -7.78 2.68
CA ALA A 154 -0.65 -9.13 2.51
C ALA A 154 0.87 -9.07 2.64
N GLY A 155 1.39 -9.71 3.68
CA GLY A 155 2.79 -9.72 4.07
C GLY A 155 2.93 -10.39 5.42
N GLU A 156 4.13 -10.35 5.99
CA GLU A 156 4.36 -10.88 7.33
C GLU A 156 3.50 -10.19 8.38
N SER A 157 3.05 -10.93 9.38
CA SER A 157 2.32 -10.36 10.53
C SER A 157 3.13 -9.26 11.22
N GLY A 158 4.44 -9.48 11.39
CA GLY A 158 5.38 -8.55 11.99
C GLY A 158 5.85 -7.39 11.09
N ILE A 159 5.41 -7.31 9.83
CA ILE A 159 5.79 -6.32 8.80
C ILE A 159 7.26 -6.36 8.39
N LEU A 160 8.14 -6.19 9.37
CA LEU A 160 9.58 -6.22 9.25
C LEU A 160 10.07 -7.65 9.39
N GLN A 161 10.70 -8.14 8.34
CA GLN A 161 11.31 -9.46 8.27
C GLN A 161 12.82 -9.32 8.24
N ARG A 162 13.52 -10.19 8.95
CA ARG A 162 14.98 -10.25 8.86
C ARG A 162 15.38 -11.05 7.61
N TRP A 163 16.17 -10.47 6.71
CA TRP A 163 16.70 -11.14 5.51
C TRP A 163 18.23 -11.03 5.45
N TYR A 164 18.87 -12.19 5.30
CA TYR A 164 20.32 -12.33 5.34
C TYR A 164 20.80 -13.43 4.41
N LEU A 165 22.02 -13.32 3.89
CA LEU A 165 22.60 -14.36 3.04
C LEU A 165 22.65 -15.69 3.80
N THR A 166 22.15 -16.78 3.21
CA THR A 166 22.04 -18.08 3.89
C THR A 166 23.38 -18.56 4.49
N ASN A 167 24.50 -18.26 3.82
CA ASN A 167 25.84 -18.63 4.29
C ASN A 167 26.47 -17.60 5.24
N PHE A 168 25.87 -16.42 5.39
CA PHE A 168 26.39 -15.32 6.21
C PHE A 168 25.23 -14.65 6.99
N PRO A 169 24.82 -15.21 8.15
CA PRO A 169 23.63 -14.77 8.88
C PRO A 169 23.70 -13.34 9.45
N ASN A 170 24.89 -12.73 9.39
CA ASN A 170 25.15 -11.35 9.78
C ASN A 170 25.39 -10.43 8.58
N THR A 171 25.13 -10.90 7.36
CA THR A 171 25.27 -10.11 6.15
C THR A 171 23.89 -9.86 5.55
N PRO A 172 23.49 -8.59 5.37
CA PRO A 172 22.17 -8.25 4.87
C PRO A 172 21.98 -8.76 3.43
N ALA A 173 20.74 -9.05 3.07
CA ALA A 173 20.41 -9.30 1.68
C ALA A 173 20.82 -8.10 0.80
N PRO A 174 21.51 -8.33 -0.33
CA PRO A 174 21.82 -7.27 -1.27
C PRO A 174 20.55 -6.60 -1.79
N LEU A 175 20.67 -5.36 -2.25
CA LEU A 175 19.55 -4.69 -2.90
C LEU A 175 19.16 -5.44 -4.18
N ASN A 176 17.92 -5.26 -4.62
CA ASN A 176 17.35 -5.91 -5.80
C ASN A 176 17.27 -7.44 -5.77
N THR A 177 17.67 -8.12 -4.68
CA THR A 177 17.51 -9.58 -4.59
C THR A 177 16.12 -10.01 -4.17
N ILE A 178 15.29 -9.09 -3.69
CA ILE A 178 13.90 -9.35 -3.29
C ILE A 178 12.95 -8.67 -4.28
N LEU A 179 11.91 -9.40 -4.69
CA LEU A 179 10.82 -8.90 -5.52
C LEU A 179 9.51 -9.27 -4.83
N VAL A 180 8.65 -8.28 -4.61
CA VAL A 180 7.28 -8.51 -4.15
C VAL A 180 6.33 -8.30 -5.31
N VAL A 181 5.49 -9.31 -5.58
CA VAL A 181 4.41 -9.26 -6.56
C VAL A 181 3.09 -9.30 -5.81
N GLY A 182 2.38 -8.18 -5.81
CA GLY A 182 1.08 -8.01 -5.16
C GLY A 182 -0.07 -8.13 -6.15
N ARG A 183 -1.17 -8.76 -5.74
CA ARG A 183 -2.45 -8.71 -6.45
C ARG A 183 -3.55 -8.19 -5.55
N HIS A 184 -4.35 -7.29 -6.07
CA HIS A 184 -5.19 -6.41 -5.27
C HIS A 184 -6.64 -6.51 -5.70
N PHE A 185 -7.54 -6.59 -4.73
CA PHE A 185 -8.95 -6.72 -5.01
C PHE A 185 -9.75 -5.85 -4.05
N TYR A 186 -10.95 -5.50 -4.47
CA TYR A 186 -11.97 -5.04 -3.56
C TYR A 186 -13.31 -5.70 -3.85
N TYR A 187 -14.15 -5.84 -2.83
CA TYR A 187 -15.55 -6.21 -2.98
C TYR A 187 -16.41 -4.95 -2.87
N ASP A 188 -17.24 -4.76 -3.88
CA ASP A 188 -18.27 -3.73 -3.93
C ASP A 188 -19.56 -4.28 -3.30
N PRO A 189 -19.97 -3.81 -2.11
CA PRO A 189 -21.19 -4.30 -1.47
C PRO A 189 -22.47 -3.87 -2.19
N VAL A 190 -22.44 -2.78 -2.95
CA VAL A 190 -23.59 -2.27 -3.71
C VAL A 190 -23.84 -3.16 -4.92
N ASN A 191 -22.78 -3.40 -5.70
CA ASN A 191 -22.84 -4.23 -6.90
C ASN A 191 -22.70 -5.74 -6.62
N LYS A 192 -22.43 -6.11 -5.36
CA LYS A 192 -22.15 -7.49 -4.90
C LYS A 192 -21.09 -8.21 -5.72
N SER A 193 -20.12 -7.45 -6.23
CA SER A 193 -19.11 -7.92 -7.17
C SER A 193 -17.71 -7.75 -6.60
N THR A 194 -16.78 -8.58 -7.06
CA THR A 194 -15.35 -8.41 -6.77
C THR A 194 -14.69 -7.79 -7.98
N VAL A 195 -13.90 -6.76 -7.73
CA VAL A 195 -13.13 -6.08 -8.75
C VAL A 195 -11.65 -6.36 -8.48
N ASP A 196 -11.00 -6.92 -9.49
CA ASP A 196 -9.55 -7.06 -9.53
C ASP A 196 -8.95 -5.71 -9.94
N LEU A 197 -8.19 -5.10 -9.03
CA LEU A 197 -7.49 -3.86 -9.30
C LEU A 197 -6.22 -4.11 -10.12
N GLY A 198 -5.79 -5.37 -10.26
CA GLY A 198 -4.63 -5.82 -11.01
C GLY A 198 -3.41 -6.06 -10.12
N GLU A 199 -2.30 -6.35 -10.80
CA GLU A 199 -1.01 -6.66 -10.17
C GLU A 199 -0.20 -5.39 -9.88
N THR A 200 0.71 -5.47 -8.90
CA THR A 200 1.80 -4.52 -8.67
C THR A 200 3.10 -5.27 -8.40
N ARG A 201 4.24 -4.66 -8.72
CA ARG A 201 5.58 -5.25 -8.53
C ARG A 201 6.50 -4.23 -7.90
N ALA A 202 7.32 -4.65 -6.95
CA ALA A 202 8.27 -3.77 -6.29
C ALA A 202 9.56 -4.48 -5.91
N LYS A 203 10.68 -3.78 -6.13
CA LYS A 203 12.03 -4.14 -5.64
C LYS A 203 12.57 -3.09 -4.66
N ASP A 204 11.71 -2.16 -4.26
CA ASP A 204 12.04 -0.93 -3.56
C ASP A 204 10.93 -0.56 -2.55
N CYS A 205 11.09 0.60 -1.91
CA CYS A 205 10.23 1.01 -0.81
C CYS A 205 8.89 1.63 -1.23
N ASN A 206 8.78 2.18 -2.45
CA ASN A 206 7.59 2.88 -2.94
C ASN A 206 7.00 3.89 -1.92
N LEU A 207 7.87 4.65 -1.22
CA LEU A 207 7.45 5.54 -0.12
C LEU A 207 6.55 6.69 -0.58
N THR A 208 6.68 7.11 -1.84
CA THR A 208 5.80 8.11 -2.46
C THR A 208 4.34 7.65 -2.46
N ASN A 209 4.08 6.35 -2.65
CA ASN A 209 2.73 5.78 -2.63
C ASN A 209 2.10 5.74 -1.23
N LEU A 210 2.89 5.97 -0.17
CA LEU A 210 2.43 6.08 1.22
C LEU A 210 2.20 7.54 1.63
N GLY A 211 2.41 8.49 0.73
CA GLY A 211 2.33 9.92 1.04
C GLY A 211 3.53 10.46 1.82
N PHE A 212 4.64 9.70 1.94
CA PHE A 212 5.87 10.19 2.60
C PHE A 212 6.65 11.22 1.76
N GLY A 213 6.34 11.37 0.46
CA GLY A 213 7.07 12.25 -0.46
C GLY A 213 6.87 13.76 -0.25
N ILE A 214 6.06 14.18 0.72
CA ILE A 214 5.80 15.61 0.99
C ILE A 214 6.83 16.20 1.98
N PHE A 215 7.53 15.38 2.76
CA PHE A 215 8.39 15.83 3.86
C PHE A 215 9.85 16.08 3.49
N ASP A 216 10.22 15.92 2.21
CA ASP A 216 11.60 16.09 1.69
C ASP A 216 11.77 17.39 0.88
N ARG A 217 10.96 18.42 1.16
CA ARG A 217 11.13 19.78 0.59
C ARG A 217 11.41 20.81 1.67
#